data_AF-A0A8T6P7U0-F1
#
_entry.id   AF-A0A8T6P7U0-F1
#
_cell.length_a   1.000
_cell.length_b   1.000
_cell.length_c   1.000
_cell.angle_alpha   90.00
_cell.angle_beta   90.00
_cell.angle_gamma   90.00
#
_symmetry.space_group_name_H-M   'P 1'
#
loop_
_entity.id
_entity.type
_entity.pdbx_description
1 polymer ?
#
loop_
_entity_poly.entity_id
_entity_poly.type
_entity_poly.pdbx_seq_one_letter_code
_entity_poly.pdbx_strand_id
1 'polypeptide(L)'
;MSDDPLRAAVALAKSGRKKEAQELVSTYLRANDDDYRAWLVMSQLIDDLHLKIDCLEQAHDLKPNNERITDQLRKLKAKSNYPSEDKPASQRPRIPTLVWVGAALLVLACALGAVALLIGPSLFAASPSGSQNEPASQPSRQVEYHVTTTYSGAIITYYNALGNERTTTLNNTAWDMSFSVPMNRAMGIAIYHTNGGVSCEANVDGQQVSNDSVSLDDQSLAVCRVDGQNASEIVFATPTTSVEAPVPSGGSSYTCQSRTCSSFSSCSAVQTHLANCPQYQSDLDRDGDGIACESLCN
;
A
#
# COMPACT_ATOMS: atom_id res chain seq x y z
N MET A 1 -15.42 -7.33 27.75
CA MET A 1 -15.64 -6.21 26.81
C MET A 1 -14.43 -6.18 25.91
N SER A 2 -14.54 -6.63 24.67
CA SER A 2 -13.43 -6.60 23.72
C SER A 2 -13.20 -5.14 23.31
N ASP A 3 -12.04 -4.58 23.63
CA ASP A 3 -11.72 -3.23 23.19
C ASP A 3 -11.56 -3.21 21.67
N ASP A 4 -12.40 -2.42 21.00
CA ASP A 4 -12.34 -2.20 19.56
C ASP A 4 -11.01 -1.49 19.20
N PRO A 5 -10.07 -2.16 18.51
CA PRO A 5 -8.75 -1.60 18.19
C PRO A 5 -8.85 -0.35 17.31
N LEU A 6 -9.89 -0.23 16.47
CA LEU A 6 -10.11 0.98 15.68
C LEU A 6 -10.48 2.17 16.56
N ARG A 7 -11.24 1.93 17.64
CA ARG A 7 -11.57 2.98 18.63
C ARG A 7 -10.31 3.47 19.34
N ALA A 8 -9.38 2.56 19.67
CA ALA A 8 -8.09 2.92 20.25
C ALA A 8 -7.22 3.73 19.27
N ALA A 9 -7.18 3.33 17.99
CA ALA A 9 -6.46 4.08 16.96
C ALA A 9 -7.02 5.51 16.77
N VAL A 10 -8.34 5.66 16.75
CA VAL A 10 -8.98 6.99 16.67
C VAL A 10 -8.65 7.84 17.90
N ALA A 11 -8.59 7.25 19.10
CA ALA A 11 -8.17 7.96 20.31
C ALA A 11 -6.72 8.44 20.23
N LEU A 12 -5.80 7.59 19.77
CA LEU A 12 -4.40 7.96 19.51
C LEU A 12 -4.30 9.11 18.52
N ALA A 13 -5.01 9.02 17.40
CA ALA A 13 -5.04 10.07 16.37
C ALA A 13 -5.51 11.42 16.92
N LYS A 14 -6.59 11.42 17.71
CA LYS A 14 -7.12 12.62 18.37
C LYS A 14 -6.16 13.25 19.37
N SER A 15 -5.28 12.43 19.98
CA SER A 15 -4.23 12.90 20.89
C SER A 15 -2.97 13.40 20.19
N GLY A 16 -2.96 13.50 18.85
CA GLY A 16 -1.79 13.90 18.06
C GLY A 16 -0.81 12.76 17.77
N ARG A 17 -1.03 11.55 18.30
CA ARG A 17 -0.18 10.36 18.12
C ARG A 17 -0.52 9.63 16.81
N LYS A 18 -0.48 10.36 15.69
CA LYS A 18 -0.86 9.83 14.35
C LYS A 18 -0.06 8.59 13.95
N LYS A 19 1.27 8.60 14.15
CA LYS A 19 2.15 7.48 13.76
C LYS A 19 1.78 6.17 14.46
N GLU A 20 1.49 6.24 15.75
CA GLU A 20 1.08 5.07 16.53
C GLU A 20 -0.33 4.59 16.14
N ALA A 21 -1.23 5.53 15.81
CA ALA A 21 -2.52 5.19 15.25
C ALA A 21 -2.38 4.46 13.90
N GLN A 22 -1.47 4.91 13.02
CA GLN A 22 -1.20 4.26 11.73
C GLN A 22 -0.71 2.83 11.93
N GLU A 23 0.25 2.63 12.83
CA GLU A 23 0.81 1.31 13.12
C GLU A 23 -0.28 0.35 13.65
N LEU A 24 -1.13 0.83 14.56
CA LEU A 24 -2.23 0.04 15.11
C LEU A 24 -3.25 -0.36 14.04
N VAL A 25 -3.67 0.59 13.18
CA VAL A 25 -4.62 0.30 12.08
C VAL A 25 -4.00 -0.61 11.04
N SER A 26 -2.70 -0.44 10.72
CA SER A 26 -2.00 -1.31 9.76
C SER A 26 -1.92 -2.75 10.25
N THR A 27 -1.67 -2.95 11.55
CA THR A 27 -1.65 -4.28 12.17
C THR A 27 -3.04 -4.91 12.16
N TYR A 28 -4.08 -4.12 12.43
CA TYR A 28 -5.46 -4.58 12.36
C TYR A 28 -5.87 -5.00 10.94
N LEU A 29 -5.52 -4.19 9.93
CA LEU A 29 -5.83 -4.46 8.52
C LEU A 29 -5.17 -5.73 8.00
N ARG A 30 -4.01 -6.14 8.52
CA ARG A 30 -3.38 -7.43 8.14
C ARG A 30 -4.24 -8.65 8.50
N ALA A 31 -5.09 -8.53 9.53
CA ALA A 31 -5.95 -9.61 9.98
C ALA A 31 -7.42 -9.43 9.54
N ASN A 32 -7.80 -8.23 9.08
CA ASN A 32 -9.17 -7.83 8.77
C ASN A 32 -9.13 -6.85 7.58
N ASP A 33 -8.64 -7.31 6.45
CA ASP A 33 -8.50 -6.52 5.23
C ASP A 33 -9.84 -6.21 4.55
N ASP A 34 -10.91 -6.91 4.95
CA ASP A 34 -12.30 -6.71 4.54
C ASP A 34 -13.07 -5.66 5.36
N ASP A 35 -12.48 -5.09 6.42
CA ASP A 35 -13.13 -4.07 7.24
C ASP A 35 -12.98 -2.67 6.63
N TYR A 36 -13.97 -2.26 5.83
CA TYR A 36 -14.00 -0.93 5.18
C TYR A 36 -13.81 0.24 6.18
N ARG A 37 -14.17 0.06 7.45
CA ARG A 37 -14.02 1.11 8.48
C ARG A 37 -12.55 1.33 8.82
N ALA A 38 -11.74 0.27 8.84
CA ALA A 38 -10.31 0.35 9.10
C ALA A 38 -9.59 1.10 7.97
N TRP A 39 -9.94 0.81 6.71
CA TRP A 39 -9.46 1.56 5.54
C TRP A 39 -9.85 3.05 5.59
N LEU A 40 -11.09 3.35 6.00
CA LEU A 40 -11.52 4.73 6.24
C LEU A 40 -10.67 5.43 7.31
N VAL A 41 -10.42 4.77 8.46
CA VAL A 41 -9.58 5.34 9.51
C VAL A 41 -8.16 5.56 8.99
N MET A 42 -7.58 4.58 8.29
CA MET A 42 -6.24 4.69 7.70
C MET A 42 -6.14 5.90 6.75
N SER A 43 -7.13 6.12 5.89
CA SER A 43 -7.17 7.28 4.99
C SER A 43 -7.09 8.62 5.73
N GLN A 44 -7.61 8.71 6.96
CA GLN A 44 -7.55 9.95 7.76
C GLN A 44 -6.19 10.15 8.43
N LEU A 45 -5.42 9.08 8.60
CA LEU A 45 -4.11 9.11 9.25
C LEU A 45 -2.99 9.42 8.27
N ILE A 46 -3.16 9.10 6.99
CA ILE A 46 -2.17 9.31 5.93
C ILE A 46 -2.22 10.75 5.42
N ASP A 47 -1.04 11.39 5.34
CA ASP A 47 -0.92 12.76 4.83
C ASP A 47 -0.70 12.80 3.31
N ASP A 48 -0.03 11.78 2.75
CA ASP A 48 0.17 11.63 1.31
C ASP A 48 -1.17 11.51 0.56
N LEU A 49 -1.31 12.25 -0.56
CA LEU A 49 -2.56 12.34 -1.30
C LEU A 49 -2.89 11.03 -2.03
N HIS A 50 -1.89 10.40 -2.65
CA HIS A 50 -2.09 9.19 -3.44
C HIS A 50 -2.44 8.01 -2.54
N LEU A 51 -1.68 7.80 -1.46
CA LEU A 51 -1.96 6.74 -0.49
C LEU A 51 -3.32 6.92 0.19
N LYS A 52 -3.78 8.16 0.38
CA LYS A 52 -5.13 8.45 0.90
C LYS A 52 -6.21 8.06 -0.11
N ILE A 53 -6.01 8.31 -1.41
CA ILE A 53 -6.91 7.87 -2.47
C ILE A 53 -6.98 6.33 -2.46
N ASP A 54 -5.83 5.65 -2.45
CA ASP A 54 -5.76 4.19 -2.43
C ASP A 54 -6.56 3.58 -1.27
N CYS A 55 -6.41 4.11 -0.06
CA CYS A 55 -7.16 3.63 1.11
C CYS A 55 -8.68 3.83 0.95
N LEU A 56 -9.10 4.92 0.32
CA LEU A 56 -10.52 5.18 0.08
C LEU A 56 -11.08 4.32 -1.05
N GLU A 57 -10.29 3.96 -2.06
CA GLU A 57 -10.68 3.00 -3.10
C GLU A 57 -10.91 1.62 -2.49
N GLN A 58 -10.00 1.13 -1.64
CA GLN A 58 -10.21 -0.12 -0.89
C GLN A 58 -11.50 -0.07 -0.06
N ALA A 59 -11.76 1.03 0.64
CA ALA A 59 -12.99 1.18 1.41
C ALA A 59 -14.25 1.25 0.51
N HIS A 60 -14.13 1.78 -0.71
CA HIS A 60 -15.22 1.85 -1.68
C HIS A 60 -15.55 0.48 -2.27
N ASP A 61 -14.53 -0.30 -2.63
CA ASP A 61 -14.70 -1.66 -3.17
C ASP A 61 -15.46 -2.56 -2.19
N LEU A 62 -15.14 -2.44 -0.90
CA LEU A 62 -15.84 -3.15 0.17
C LEU A 62 -17.25 -2.61 0.45
N LYS A 63 -17.52 -1.33 0.14
CA LYS A 63 -18.83 -0.69 0.40
C LYS A 63 -19.19 0.35 -0.67
N PRO A 64 -19.63 -0.07 -1.86
CA PRO A 64 -19.79 0.81 -3.03
C PRO A 64 -20.89 1.87 -2.85
N ASN A 65 -21.93 1.57 -2.08
CA ASN A 65 -23.07 2.48 -1.86
C ASN A 65 -22.82 3.51 -0.73
N ASN A 66 -21.57 3.68 -0.29
CA ASN A 66 -21.24 4.67 0.73
C ASN A 66 -20.96 6.04 0.10
N GLU A 67 -22.00 6.89 0.03
CA GLU A 67 -21.92 8.23 -0.57
C GLU A 67 -20.76 9.07 -0.03
N ARG A 68 -20.43 8.93 1.26
CA ARG A 68 -19.32 9.66 1.89
C ARG A 68 -17.97 9.28 1.29
N ILE A 69 -17.74 8.00 1.01
CA ILE A 69 -16.49 7.52 0.40
C ILE A 69 -16.40 8.03 -1.04
N THR A 70 -17.49 7.88 -1.80
CA THR A 70 -17.58 8.32 -3.19
C THR A 70 -17.33 9.83 -3.33
N ASP A 71 -17.92 10.64 -2.45
CA ASP A 71 -17.70 12.08 -2.41
C ASP A 71 -16.25 12.45 -2.08
N GLN A 72 -15.62 11.74 -1.13
CA GLN A 72 -14.22 11.98 -0.77
C GLN A 72 -13.28 11.59 -1.92
N LEU A 73 -13.49 10.44 -2.55
CA LEU A 73 -12.73 10.01 -3.73
C LEU A 73 -12.84 11.02 -4.86
N ARG A 74 -14.06 11.49 -5.18
CA ARG A 74 -14.27 12.51 -6.23
C ARG A 74 -13.46 13.77 -5.96
N LYS A 75 -13.46 14.26 -4.72
CA LYS A 75 -12.73 15.47 -4.32
C LYS A 75 -11.21 15.28 -4.40
N LEU A 76 -10.70 14.15 -3.92
CA LEU A 76 -9.26 13.89 -3.91
C LEU A 76 -8.72 13.59 -5.31
N LYS A 77 -9.46 12.84 -6.14
CA LYS A 77 -9.09 12.60 -7.55
C LYS A 77 -9.11 13.90 -8.37
N ALA A 78 -10.10 14.77 -8.14
CA ALA A 78 -10.08 16.09 -8.75
C ALA A 78 -8.83 16.86 -8.32
N LYS A 79 -8.44 16.78 -7.04
CA LYS A 79 -7.23 17.41 -6.51
C LYS A 79 -5.94 16.83 -7.09
N SER A 80 -5.84 15.51 -7.29
CA SER A 80 -4.66 14.86 -7.87
C SER A 80 -4.48 15.15 -9.35
N ASN A 81 -5.58 15.39 -10.07
CA ASN A 81 -5.56 15.70 -11.49
C ASN A 81 -5.20 17.16 -11.80
N TYR A 82 -5.15 18.04 -10.79
CA TYR A 82 -4.45 19.30 -10.99
C TYR A 82 -2.98 18.93 -11.15
N PRO A 83 -2.36 19.22 -12.31
CA PRO A 83 -0.91 19.17 -12.42
C PRO A 83 -0.42 19.90 -11.19
N SER A 84 0.48 19.28 -10.41
CA SER A 84 1.13 19.92 -9.28
C SER A 84 1.68 21.23 -9.83
N GLU A 85 0.87 22.28 -9.72
CA GLU A 85 1.16 23.57 -10.31
C GLU A 85 2.40 23.93 -9.56
N ASP A 86 3.54 23.88 -10.28
CA ASP A 86 4.89 24.01 -9.77
C ASP A 86 4.90 25.31 -9.02
N LYS A 87 4.49 25.25 -7.75
CA LYS A 87 4.20 26.42 -6.96
C LYS A 87 5.59 26.90 -6.67
N PRO A 88 6.08 27.92 -7.41
CA PRO A 88 7.50 28.19 -7.52
C PRO A 88 8.00 28.29 -6.11
N ALA A 89 8.82 27.28 -5.72
CA ALA A 89 9.05 26.86 -4.34
C ALA A 89 8.95 28.08 -3.45
N SER A 90 7.79 28.24 -2.78
CA SER A 90 7.38 29.52 -2.18
C SER A 90 8.60 30.09 -1.49
N GLN A 91 9.20 31.08 -2.16
CA GLN A 91 10.33 31.79 -1.63
C GLN A 91 9.71 32.47 -0.42
N ARG A 92 9.83 31.83 0.74
CA ARG A 92 9.56 32.49 2.00
C ARG A 92 10.32 33.79 1.85
N PRO A 93 9.66 34.96 1.80
CA PRO A 93 10.41 36.19 1.86
C PRO A 93 11.27 36.01 3.08
N ARG A 94 12.60 35.98 2.87
CA ARG A 94 13.56 36.06 3.95
C ARG A 94 13.32 37.44 4.54
N ILE A 95 12.29 37.55 5.38
CA ILE A 95 12.14 38.68 6.28
C ILE A 95 13.42 38.58 7.11
N PRO A 96 14.34 39.56 7.00
CA PRO A 96 15.59 39.49 7.71
C PRO A 96 15.28 39.40 9.20
N THR A 97 15.56 38.23 9.77
CA THR A 97 15.44 37.93 11.20
C THR A 97 16.27 38.88 12.07
N LEU A 98 17.07 39.75 11.47
CA LEU A 98 17.87 40.76 12.15
C LEU A 98 17.05 41.89 12.79
N VAL A 99 15.86 42.23 12.29
CA VAL A 99 15.09 43.37 12.84
C VAL A 99 14.33 43.00 14.12
N TRP A 100 13.85 41.76 14.25
CA TRP A 100 13.12 41.31 15.44
C TRP A 100 14.04 40.89 16.61
N VAL A 101 15.24 40.39 16.32
CA VAL A 101 16.23 40.09 17.38
C VAL A 101 16.73 41.39 18.03
N GLY A 102 16.88 42.48 17.27
CA GLY A 102 17.26 43.78 17.81
C GLY A 102 16.22 44.37 18.78
N ALA A 103 14.94 44.30 18.44
CA ALA A 103 13.86 44.82 19.30
C ALA A 103 13.66 43.95 20.56
N ALA A 104 13.76 42.62 20.46
CA ALA A 104 13.64 41.73 21.60
C ALA A 104 14.83 41.84 22.57
N LEU A 105 16.06 41.98 22.08
CA LEU A 105 17.24 42.19 22.92
C LEU A 105 17.22 43.54 23.65
N LEU A 106 16.69 44.60 23.01
CA LEU A 106 16.62 45.93 23.61
C LEU A 106 15.57 46.01 24.73
N VAL A 107 14.43 45.31 24.59
CA VAL A 107 13.41 45.18 25.66
C VAL A 107 13.90 44.27 26.80
N LEU A 108 14.61 43.18 26.49
CA LEU A 108 15.19 42.29 27.51
C LEU A 108 16.30 42.98 28.33
N ALA A 109 17.14 43.82 27.70
CA ALA A 109 18.16 44.61 28.38
C ALA A 109 17.58 45.67 29.32
N CYS A 110 16.47 46.32 28.93
CA CYS A 110 15.77 47.27 29.81
C CYS A 110 15.06 46.60 30.99
N ALA A 111 14.55 45.37 30.83
CA ALA A 111 13.91 44.63 31.92
C ALA A 111 14.92 44.04 32.91
N LEU A 112 16.07 43.54 32.45
CA LEU A 112 17.10 42.96 33.31
C LEU A 112 17.88 44.00 34.13
N GLY A 113 17.98 45.25 33.64
CA GLY A 113 18.60 46.36 34.39
C GLY A 113 17.82 46.78 35.64
N ALA A 114 16.50 46.52 35.69
CA ALA A 114 15.66 46.90 36.83
C ALA A 114 15.48 45.79 37.88
N VAL A 115 15.72 44.52 37.52
CA VAL A 115 15.41 43.36 38.39
C VAL A 115 16.66 42.80 39.10
N ALA A 116 17.87 43.18 38.69
CA ALA A 116 19.13 42.72 39.28
C ALA A 116 19.44 43.26 40.70
N LEU A 117 18.55 44.06 41.31
CA LEU A 117 18.77 44.62 42.66
C LEU A 117 17.84 44.08 43.77
N LEU A 118 16.90 43.18 43.48
CA LEU A 118 15.90 42.76 44.49
C LEU A 118 15.62 41.26 44.64
N ILE A 119 16.20 40.37 43.85
CA ILE A 119 15.88 38.94 43.96
C ILE A 119 17.16 38.13 44.13
N GLY A 120 17.42 37.77 45.39
CA GLY A 120 18.50 36.88 45.80
C GLY A 120 18.38 35.46 45.19
N PRO A 121 19.45 34.67 45.27
CA PRO A 121 19.57 33.40 44.57
C PRO A 121 18.69 32.35 45.24
N SER A 122 17.49 32.14 44.69
CA SER A 122 16.67 30.97 45.01
C SER A 122 16.79 29.95 43.89
N LEU A 123 17.37 28.81 44.26
CA LEU A 123 17.55 27.61 43.45
C LEU A 123 16.29 27.24 42.67
N PHE A 124 16.33 27.39 41.34
CA PHE A 124 15.39 26.73 40.44
C PHE A 124 15.95 25.36 40.09
N ALA A 125 15.34 24.32 40.66
CA ALA A 125 15.53 22.95 40.23
C ALA A 125 15.00 22.80 38.79
N ALA A 126 15.92 22.57 37.85
CA ALA A 126 15.59 22.28 36.46
C ALA A 126 14.79 20.98 36.37
N SER A 127 13.57 21.07 35.85
CA SER A 127 12.81 19.90 35.42
C SER A 127 13.41 19.39 34.12
N PRO A 128 13.65 18.08 33.96
CA PRO A 128 14.14 17.53 32.70
C PRO A 128 13.02 17.62 31.67
N SER A 129 13.17 18.55 30.73
CA SER A 129 12.40 18.59 29.49
C SER A 129 12.62 17.29 28.74
N GLY A 130 11.62 16.41 28.79
CA GLY A 130 11.56 15.19 28.00
C GLY A 130 11.63 15.55 26.52
N SER A 131 12.80 15.35 25.94
CA SER A 131 13.05 15.38 24.50
C SER A 131 12.15 14.34 23.86
N GLN A 132 11.04 14.78 23.27
CA GLN A 132 10.28 13.96 22.35
C GLN A 132 11.18 13.73 21.14
N ASN A 133 11.79 12.53 21.10
CA ASN A 133 12.53 12.05 19.95
C ASN A 133 11.57 11.98 18.77
N GLU A 134 11.55 13.03 17.95
CA GLU A 134 10.94 13.00 16.64
C GLU A 134 11.66 11.88 15.86
N PRO A 135 10.97 10.80 15.48
CA PRO A 135 11.63 9.67 14.84
C PRO A 135 12.20 10.18 13.52
N ALA A 136 13.54 10.18 13.42
CA ALA A 136 14.26 10.61 12.23
C ALA A 136 13.59 10.03 10.98
N SER A 137 13.22 10.91 10.03
CA SER A 137 12.59 10.47 8.78
C SER A 137 13.53 9.46 8.13
N GLN A 138 13.06 8.24 7.95
CA GLN A 138 13.86 7.23 7.25
C GLN A 138 14.11 7.71 5.82
N PRO A 139 15.34 7.56 5.29
CA PRO A 139 15.63 7.95 3.92
C PRO A 139 14.77 7.12 2.96
N SER A 140 14.05 7.81 2.08
CA SER A 140 13.32 7.21 0.95
C SER A 140 14.08 7.46 -0.35
N ARG A 141 13.95 6.53 -1.29
CA ARG A 141 14.40 6.68 -2.68
C ARG A 141 13.21 6.75 -3.60
N GLN A 142 13.34 7.48 -4.70
CA GLN A 142 12.35 7.43 -5.79
C GLN A 142 12.70 6.25 -6.70
N VAL A 143 11.70 5.44 -7.00
CA VAL A 143 11.84 4.30 -7.89
C VAL A 143 10.81 4.43 -9.00
N GLU A 144 11.28 4.37 -10.22
CA GLU A 144 10.49 4.51 -11.44
C GLU A 144 10.60 3.24 -12.25
N TYR A 145 9.46 2.70 -12.68
CA TYR A 145 9.39 1.54 -13.57
C TYR A 145 8.77 1.98 -14.89
N HIS A 146 9.47 1.66 -15.97
CA HIS A 146 8.99 1.79 -17.34
C HIS A 146 8.80 0.39 -17.92
N VAL A 147 7.55 -0.05 -18.01
CA VAL A 147 7.18 -1.35 -18.56
C VAL A 147 6.60 -1.14 -19.95
N THR A 148 7.18 -1.78 -20.94
CA THR A 148 6.67 -1.82 -22.31
C THR A 148 6.31 -3.24 -22.70
N THR A 149 5.17 -3.40 -23.34
CA THR A 149 4.63 -4.69 -23.78
C THR A 149 4.25 -4.58 -25.24
N THR A 150 4.38 -5.66 -25.99
CA THR A 150 3.97 -5.67 -27.40
C THR A 150 2.44 -5.74 -27.58
N TYR A 151 1.68 -5.93 -26.50
CA TYR A 151 0.23 -6.13 -26.50
C TYR A 151 -0.45 -5.51 -25.28
N SER A 152 -1.73 -5.12 -25.44
CA SER A 152 -2.62 -4.77 -24.33
C SER A 152 -3.16 -6.03 -23.65
N GLY A 153 -3.37 -5.98 -22.34
CA GLY A 153 -3.93 -7.05 -21.52
C GLY A 153 -2.94 -7.69 -20.54
N ALA A 154 -1.68 -7.23 -20.52
CA ALA A 154 -0.68 -7.76 -19.60
C ALA A 154 -1.06 -7.52 -18.14
N ILE A 155 -0.92 -8.54 -17.30
CA ILE A 155 -1.18 -8.44 -15.87
C ILE A 155 0.14 -8.14 -15.18
N ILE A 156 0.22 -6.96 -14.56
CA ILE A 156 1.36 -6.56 -13.74
C ILE A 156 1.00 -6.76 -12.29
N THR A 157 1.84 -7.51 -11.59
CA THR A 157 1.84 -7.59 -10.14
C THR A 157 3.05 -6.83 -9.58
N TYR A 158 2.80 -5.87 -8.70
CA TYR A 158 3.84 -5.07 -8.05
C TYR A 158 3.56 -4.94 -6.56
N TYR A 159 4.60 -4.64 -5.77
CA TYR A 159 4.44 -4.33 -4.36
C TYR A 159 4.48 -2.82 -4.16
N ASN A 160 3.50 -2.27 -3.42
CA ASN A 160 3.50 -0.84 -3.10
C ASN A 160 4.50 -0.50 -1.97
N ALA A 161 4.63 0.79 -1.63
CA ALA A 161 5.51 1.25 -0.55
C ALA A 161 5.21 0.60 0.83
N LEU A 162 3.99 0.10 1.04
CA LEU A 162 3.58 -0.60 2.27
C LEU A 162 3.95 -2.09 2.24
N GLY A 163 4.42 -2.62 1.12
CA GLY A 163 4.71 -4.04 0.90
C GLY A 163 3.47 -4.86 0.56
N ASN A 164 2.35 -4.21 0.21
CA ASN A 164 1.15 -4.91 -0.22
C ASN A 164 1.25 -5.20 -1.71
N GLU A 165 0.93 -6.44 -2.09
CA GLU A 165 0.81 -6.86 -3.47
C GLU A 165 -0.37 -6.13 -4.14
N ARG A 166 -0.16 -5.67 -5.37
CA ARG A 166 -1.12 -5.01 -6.22
C ARG A 166 -1.04 -5.62 -7.60
N THR A 167 -2.21 -5.81 -8.21
CA THR A 167 -2.31 -6.33 -9.58
C THR A 167 -3.07 -5.33 -10.42
N THR A 168 -2.57 -5.04 -11.62
CA THR A 168 -3.24 -4.18 -12.60
C THR A 168 -3.12 -4.77 -14.01
N THR A 169 -4.14 -4.56 -14.82
CA THR A 169 -4.11 -4.93 -16.24
C THR A 169 -3.67 -3.74 -17.08
N LEU A 170 -2.70 -3.94 -17.96
CA LEU A 170 -2.24 -2.93 -18.89
C LEU A 170 -3.19 -2.78 -20.07
N ASN A 171 -3.87 -1.64 -20.16
CA ASN A 171 -4.72 -1.35 -21.32
C ASN A 171 -3.90 -0.86 -22.54
N ASN A 172 -2.64 -0.45 -22.33
CA ASN A 172 -1.74 0.09 -23.34
C ASN A 172 -0.45 -0.73 -23.42
N THR A 173 0.33 -0.52 -24.47
CA THR A 173 1.65 -1.14 -24.71
C THR A 173 2.78 -0.53 -23.88
N ALA A 174 2.50 0.50 -23.07
CA ALA A 174 3.47 1.15 -22.21
C ALA A 174 2.81 1.56 -20.90
N TRP A 175 3.55 1.43 -19.81
CA TRP A 175 3.14 1.75 -18.46
C TRP A 175 4.31 2.31 -17.67
N ASP A 176 4.06 3.48 -17.11
CA ASP A 176 5.00 4.20 -16.27
C ASP A 176 4.45 4.29 -14.86
N MET A 177 5.24 3.91 -13.87
CA MET A 177 4.88 4.09 -12.47
C MET A 177 6.08 4.55 -11.65
N SER A 178 5.86 5.56 -10.80
CA SER A 178 6.85 6.09 -9.87
C SER A 178 6.34 5.96 -8.44
N PHE A 179 7.19 5.50 -7.53
CA PHE A 179 6.89 5.43 -6.11
C PHE A 179 8.10 5.76 -5.24
N SER A 180 7.83 6.36 -4.08
CA SER A 180 8.86 6.66 -3.07
C SER A 180 8.88 5.59 -1.99
N VAL A 181 10.04 4.96 -1.79
CA VAL A 181 10.14 3.74 -0.99
C VAL A 181 11.30 3.83 0.00
N PRO A 182 11.10 3.42 1.26
CA PRO A 182 12.17 3.42 2.24
C PRO A 182 13.30 2.45 1.83
N MET A 183 14.56 2.86 2.03
CA MET A 183 15.77 2.15 1.60
C MET A 183 15.91 0.69 2.10
N ASN A 184 15.09 0.24 3.05
CA ASN A 184 15.21 -1.07 3.70
C ASN A 184 14.22 -2.11 3.18
N ARG A 185 13.62 -1.89 2.00
CA ARG A 185 12.64 -2.82 1.41
C ARG A 185 13.01 -3.15 -0.03
N ALA A 186 13.14 -4.44 -0.30
CA ALA A 186 13.27 -4.95 -1.66
C ALA A 186 11.99 -4.71 -2.43
N MET A 187 12.13 -4.34 -3.70
CA MET A 187 11.00 -4.18 -4.61
C MET A 187 11.27 -4.86 -5.93
N GLY A 188 10.21 -5.47 -6.44
CA GLY A 188 10.19 -6.05 -7.76
C GLY A 188 8.82 -5.93 -8.37
N ILE A 189 8.81 -5.93 -9.70
CA ILE A 189 7.61 -6.06 -10.50
C ILE A 189 7.67 -7.40 -11.19
N ALA A 190 6.57 -8.14 -11.08
CA ALA A 190 6.33 -9.41 -11.76
C ALA A 190 5.28 -9.17 -12.84
N ILE A 191 5.57 -9.59 -14.07
CA ILE A 191 4.69 -9.40 -15.22
C ILE A 191 4.30 -10.78 -15.76
N TYR A 192 3.01 -11.05 -15.74
CA TYR A 192 2.43 -12.31 -16.21
C TYR A 192 1.80 -12.10 -17.57
N HIS A 193 2.20 -12.94 -18.54
CA HIS A 193 1.61 -12.92 -19.87
C HIS A 193 1.67 -14.26 -20.59
N THR A 194 0.82 -14.42 -21.60
CA THR A 194 0.72 -15.65 -22.39
C THR A 194 1.47 -15.53 -23.73
N ASN A 195 1.60 -14.34 -24.33
CA ASN A 195 2.24 -14.18 -25.64
C ASN A 195 2.89 -12.81 -25.87
N GLY A 196 4.20 -12.72 -26.15
CA GLY A 196 4.82 -11.48 -26.63
C GLY A 196 6.05 -11.01 -25.89
N GLY A 197 6.59 -9.86 -26.33
CA GLY A 197 7.75 -9.24 -25.70
C GLY A 197 7.33 -8.35 -24.54
N VAL A 198 7.98 -8.52 -23.40
CA VAL A 198 7.92 -7.60 -22.27
C VAL A 198 9.32 -7.04 -22.05
N SER A 199 9.43 -5.72 -22.01
CA SER A 199 10.66 -5.02 -21.65
C SER A 199 10.35 -4.16 -20.44
N CYS A 200 11.17 -4.31 -19.41
CA CYS A 200 11.01 -3.58 -18.17
C CYS A 200 12.32 -2.91 -17.77
N GLU A 201 12.21 -1.62 -17.52
CA GLU A 201 13.29 -0.78 -17.05
C GLU A 201 12.94 -0.27 -15.64
N ALA A 202 13.88 -0.37 -14.72
CA ALA A 202 13.77 0.18 -13.37
C ALA A 202 14.86 1.23 -13.16
N ASN A 203 14.44 2.42 -12.75
CA ASN A 203 15.27 3.58 -12.44
C ASN A 203 15.14 3.90 -10.94
N VAL A 204 16.27 4.14 -10.26
CA VAL A 204 16.31 4.55 -8.85
C VAL A 204 17.00 5.90 -8.78
N ASP A 205 16.31 6.90 -8.23
CA ASP A 205 16.79 8.27 -8.14
C ASP A 205 17.30 8.81 -9.51
N GLY A 206 16.63 8.42 -10.60
CA GLY A 206 16.99 8.78 -11.99
C GLY A 206 18.12 7.97 -12.62
N GLN A 207 18.64 6.94 -11.93
CA GLN A 207 19.67 6.05 -12.45
C GLN A 207 19.09 4.67 -12.78
N GLN A 208 19.31 4.20 -14.00
CA GLN A 208 18.91 2.85 -14.42
C GLN A 208 19.66 1.79 -13.61
N VAL A 209 18.90 0.95 -12.90
CA VAL A 209 19.43 -0.16 -12.08
C VAL A 209 19.12 -1.52 -12.70
N SER A 210 18.08 -1.60 -13.53
CA SER A 210 17.70 -2.84 -14.23
C SER A 210 17.07 -2.51 -15.58
N ASN A 211 17.41 -3.31 -16.57
CA ASN A 211 16.77 -3.34 -17.88
C ASN A 211 16.74 -4.81 -18.29
N ASP A 212 15.55 -5.40 -18.24
CA ASP A 212 15.33 -6.81 -18.60
C ASP A 212 14.26 -6.89 -19.68
N SER A 213 14.52 -7.70 -20.70
CA SER A 213 13.63 -7.91 -21.82
C SER A 213 13.47 -9.41 -22.04
N VAL A 214 12.26 -9.89 -21.87
CA VAL A 214 11.93 -11.30 -22.04
C VAL A 214 10.93 -11.43 -23.19
N SER A 215 11.27 -12.26 -24.17
CA SER A 215 10.29 -12.77 -25.13
C SER A 215 9.56 -13.91 -24.44
N LEU A 216 8.30 -13.68 -24.08
CA LEU A 216 7.48 -14.65 -23.38
C LEU A 216 6.84 -15.60 -24.42
N ASP A 217 7.36 -16.81 -24.51
CA ASP A 217 6.62 -17.99 -24.95
C ASP A 217 5.77 -18.56 -23.79
N ASP A 218 4.72 -19.31 -24.12
CA ASP A 218 3.61 -19.71 -23.23
C ASP A 218 4.01 -19.86 -21.74
N GLN A 219 3.39 -19.04 -20.87
CA GLN A 219 3.55 -19.00 -19.40
C GLN A 219 4.87 -18.43 -18.83
N SER A 220 5.63 -17.66 -19.60
CA SER A 220 6.83 -17.03 -19.06
C SER A 220 6.55 -15.85 -18.11
N LEU A 221 7.42 -15.68 -17.11
CA LEU A 221 7.39 -14.59 -16.12
C LEU A 221 8.56 -13.63 -16.35
N ALA A 222 8.28 -12.35 -16.62
CA ALA A 222 9.30 -11.31 -16.60
C ALA A 222 9.34 -10.65 -15.21
N VAL A 223 10.54 -10.54 -14.63
CA VAL A 223 10.73 -9.92 -13.31
C VAL A 223 11.78 -8.82 -13.40
N CYS A 224 11.39 -7.58 -13.13
CA CYS A 224 12.32 -6.47 -13.01
C CYS A 224 12.55 -6.11 -11.53
N ARG A 225 13.82 -6.04 -11.16
CA ARG A 225 14.27 -5.88 -9.77
C ARG A 225 15.07 -4.59 -9.62
N VAL A 226 14.93 -3.95 -8.47
CA VAL A 226 15.62 -2.70 -8.15
C VAL A 226 16.94 -2.93 -7.40
N ASP A 227 17.07 -4.10 -6.77
CA ASP A 227 18.28 -4.47 -6.05
C ASP A 227 19.00 -5.56 -6.85
N GLY A 228 20.28 -5.36 -7.15
CA GLY A 228 21.15 -6.30 -7.87
C GLY A 228 21.40 -7.65 -7.15
N GLN A 229 20.46 -8.12 -6.35
CA GLN A 229 20.44 -9.47 -5.78
C GLN A 229 19.92 -10.48 -6.80
N ASN A 230 20.54 -11.65 -6.81
CA ASN A 230 20.24 -12.72 -7.77
C ASN A 230 18.76 -13.13 -7.72
N ALA A 231 18.23 -13.45 -8.90
CA ALA A 231 16.82 -13.75 -9.12
C ALA A 231 16.23 -14.91 -8.29
N SER A 232 17.09 -15.70 -7.64
CA SER A 232 16.74 -16.93 -6.95
C SER A 232 16.30 -16.77 -5.49
N GLU A 233 16.51 -15.61 -4.84
CA GLU A 233 16.21 -15.45 -3.39
C GLU A 233 14.86 -14.77 -3.09
N ILE A 234 14.28 -14.03 -4.05
CA ILE A 234 12.93 -13.49 -3.90
C ILE A 234 11.96 -14.51 -4.48
N VAL A 235 11.35 -15.29 -3.59
CA VAL A 235 10.24 -16.18 -3.93
C VAL A 235 9.02 -15.31 -4.22
N PHE A 236 8.87 -14.89 -5.47
CA PHE A 236 7.54 -14.56 -5.97
C PHE A 236 6.73 -15.84 -5.84
N ALA A 237 5.63 -15.81 -5.08
CA ALA A 237 4.63 -16.85 -5.23
C ALA A 237 4.21 -16.78 -6.70
N THR A 238 4.70 -17.71 -7.51
CA THR A 238 4.22 -17.84 -8.88
C THR A 238 2.69 -18.02 -8.75
N PRO A 239 1.86 -17.24 -9.45
CA PRO A 239 0.46 -17.59 -9.63
C PRO A 239 0.52 -18.98 -10.23
N THR A 240 0.12 -19.94 -9.42
CA THR A 240 0.22 -21.35 -9.73
C THR A 240 -0.68 -21.58 -10.94
N THR A 241 -0.09 -21.52 -12.13
CA THR A 241 -0.73 -21.80 -13.43
C THR A 241 -0.24 -23.13 -14.00
N SER A 242 0.32 -23.97 -13.13
CA SER A 242 0.31 -25.42 -13.26
C SER A 242 -0.73 -25.91 -12.28
N VAL A 243 -1.77 -26.59 -12.77
CA VAL A 243 -2.76 -27.31 -11.97
C VAL A 243 -2.03 -28.45 -11.25
N GLU A 244 -1.35 -28.13 -10.15
CA GLU A 244 -1.08 -29.07 -9.08
C GLU A 244 -1.97 -28.61 -7.91
N ALA A 245 -2.91 -29.48 -7.57
CA ALA A 245 -4.00 -29.22 -6.64
C ALA A 245 -3.50 -28.56 -5.34
N PRO A 246 -4.28 -27.64 -4.74
CA PRO A 246 -3.89 -26.98 -3.51
C PRO A 246 -3.71 -28.04 -2.42
N VAL A 247 -2.50 -28.11 -1.85
CA VAL A 247 -2.29 -28.88 -0.61
C VAL A 247 -3.09 -28.17 0.49
N PRO A 248 -4.10 -28.81 1.10
CA PRO A 248 -4.96 -28.17 2.08
C PRO A 248 -4.18 -27.92 3.37
N SER A 249 -3.87 -26.65 3.66
CA SER A 249 -3.38 -26.23 4.97
C SER A 249 -4.55 -26.25 5.96
N GLY A 250 -4.67 -27.31 6.74
CA GLY A 250 -5.47 -27.33 7.96
C GLY A 250 -6.44 -28.50 8.10
N GLY A 251 -5.93 -29.63 8.58
CA GLY A 251 -6.50 -30.44 9.68
C GLY A 251 -8.00 -30.79 9.71
N SER A 252 -8.74 -30.66 8.63
CA SER A 252 -10.12 -31.10 8.49
C SER A 252 -10.09 -32.35 7.63
N SER A 253 -10.56 -33.49 8.12
CA SER A 253 -10.67 -34.69 7.28
C SER A 253 -11.71 -34.45 6.19
N TYR A 254 -11.29 -33.89 5.06
CA TYR A 254 -12.17 -33.60 3.93
C TYR A 254 -12.60 -34.93 3.33
N THR A 255 -13.87 -35.30 3.54
CA THR A 255 -14.40 -36.56 3.02
C THR A 255 -15.03 -36.28 1.67
N CYS A 256 -14.42 -36.79 0.60
CA CYS A 256 -14.99 -36.70 -0.73
C CYS A 256 -16.28 -37.53 -0.81
N GLN A 257 -17.39 -36.86 -1.10
CA GLN A 257 -18.70 -37.47 -1.29
C GLN A 257 -19.24 -37.03 -2.65
N SER A 258 -19.93 -37.92 -3.36
CA SER A 258 -20.61 -37.56 -4.60
C SER A 258 -21.70 -36.54 -4.32
N ARG A 259 -21.62 -35.40 -5.00
CA ARG A 259 -22.51 -34.25 -4.84
C ARG A 259 -22.89 -33.72 -6.22
N THR A 260 -24.08 -33.15 -6.32
CA THR A 260 -24.56 -32.45 -7.51
C THR A 260 -24.47 -30.94 -7.30
N CYS A 261 -24.50 -30.16 -8.38
CA CYS A 261 -24.47 -28.69 -8.32
C CYS A 261 -25.52 -28.10 -7.36
N SER A 262 -26.73 -28.66 -7.32
CA SER A 262 -27.81 -28.24 -6.41
C SER A 262 -27.49 -28.39 -4.91
N SER A 263 -26.47 -29.15 -4.54
CA SER A 263 -26.10 -29.38 -3.14
C SER A 263 -25.18 -28.32 -2.56
N PHE A 264 -24.69 -27.38 -3.39
CA PHE A 264 -23.79 -26.31 -2.96
C PHE A 264 -24.54 -24.98 -2.82
N SER A 265 -24.17 -24.21 -1.79
CA SER A 265 -24.78 -22.92 -1.50
C SER A 265 -24.11 -21.73 -2.20
N SER A 266 -22.94 -21.94 -2.82
CA SER A 266 -22.19 -20.88 -3.51
C SER A 266 -21.15 -21.46 -4.49
N CYS A 267 -20.76 -20.66 -5.49
CA CYS A 267 -19.70 -20.99 -6.44
C CYS A 267 -18.37 -21.35 -5.73
N SER A 268 -17.96 -20.56 -4.76
CA SER A 268 -16.72 -20.79 -3.99
C SER A 268 -16.73 -22.16 -3.27
N ALA A 269 -17.89 -22.60 -2.76
CA ALA A 269 -18.01 -23.90 -2.11
C ALA A 269 -17.87 -25.07 -3.10
N VAL A 270 -18.41 -24.94 -4.31
CA VAL A 270 -18.25 -25.93 -5.40
C VAL A 270 -16.78 -26.02 -5.81
N GLN A 271 -16.15 -24.87 -6.04
CA GLN A 271 -14.75 -24.80 -6.49
C GLN A 271 -13.79 -25.38 -5.45
N THR A 272 -14.03 -25.09 -4.17
CA THR A 272 -13.27 -25.70 -3.07
C THR A 272 -13.45 -27.22 -3.05
N HIS A 273 -14.66 -27.74 -3.33
CA HIS A 273 -14.89 -29.19 -3.37
C HIS A 273 -14.21 -29.85 -4.55
N LEU A 274 -14.26 -29.25 -5.74
CA LEU A 274 -13.58 -29.75 -6.93
C LEU A 274 -12.07 -29.82 -6.72
N ALA A 275 -11.48 -28.78 -6.11
CA ALA A 275 -10.05 -28.74 -5.80
C ALA A 275 -9.60 -29.86 -4.84
N ASN A 276 -10.48 -30.29 -3.92
CA ASN A 276 -10.19 -31.36 -2.97
C ASN A 276 -10.59 -32.76 -3.48
N CYS A 277 -11.49 -32.86 -4.47
CA CYS A 277 -12.06 -34.11 -4.96
C CYS A 277 -12.12 -34.14 -6.50
N PRO A 278 -10.96 -34.22 -7.17
CA PRO A 278 -10.86 -34.15 -8.63
C PRO A 278 -11.58 -35.30 -9.35
N GLN A 279 -11.85 -36.42 -8.67
CA GLN A 279 -12.61 -37.54 -9.23
C GLN A 279 -14.06 -37.21 -9.59
N TYR A 280 -14.61 -36.08 -9.11
CA TYR A 280 -15.95 -35.61 -9.45
C TYR A 280 -15.95 -34.50 -10.51
N GLN A 281 -14.81 -34.24 -11.17
CA GLN A 281 -14.71 -33.19 -12.18
C GLN A 281 -15.76 -33.38 -13.29
N SER A 282 -15.92 -34.59 -13.84
CA SER A 282 -16.92 -34.84 -14.89
C SER A 282 -18.37 -34.63 -14.47
N ASP A 283 -18.66 -34.68 -13.16
CA ASP A 283 -20.01 -34.51 -12.61
C ASP A 283 -20.33 -33.05 -12.26
N LEU A 284 -19.31 -32.24 -11.98
CA LEU A 284 -19.46 -30.85 -11.53
C LEU A 284 -19.03 -29.83 -12.60
N ASP A 285 -18.04 -30.16 -13.40
CA ASP A 285 -17.43 -29.39 -14.49
C ASP A 285 -17.51 -30.23 -15.77
N ARG A 286 -18.69 -30.17 -16.41
CA ARG A 286 -19.06 -31.10 -17.50
C ARG A 286 -18.26 -30.86 -18.77
N ASP A 287 -17.85 -29.63 -19.01
CA ASP A 287 -17.11 -29.17 -20.18
C ASP A 287 -15.61 -29.03 -19.93
N GLY A 288 -15.15 -29.11 -18.68
CA GLY A 288 -13.74 -29.23 -18.34
C GLY A 288 -13.00 -27.90 -18.46
N ASP A 289 -13.70 -26.78 -18.34
CA ASP A 289 -13.13 -25.44 -18.45
C ASP A 289 -12.60 -24.92 -17.10
N GLY A 290 -12.78 -25.71 -16.03
CA GLY A 290 -12.39 -25.37 -14.67
C GLY A 290 -13.46 -24.59 -13.89
N ILE A 291 -14.62 -24.33 -14.49
CA ILE A 291 -15.74 -23.62 -13.88
C ILE A 291 -16.86 -24.62 -13.54
N ALA A 292 -16.73 -25.27 -12.37
CA ALA A 292 -17.77 -26.18 -11.92
C ALA A 292 -19.10 -25.46 -11.66
N CYS A 293 -20.17 -26.09 -12.10
CA CYS A 293 -21.55 -25.68 -11.86
C CYS A 293 -21.82 -24.22 -12.26
N GLU A 294 -21.53 -23.84 -13.51
CA GLU A 294 -21.66 -22.48 -14.05
C GLU A 294 -22.96 -21.74 -13.65
N SER A 295 -24.08 -22.46 -13.52
CA SER A 295 -25.36 -21.92 -13.03
C SER A 295 -25.31 -21.26 -11.64
N LEU A 296 -24.29 -21.55 -10.83
CA LEU A 296 -24.04 -20.96 -9.51
C LEU A 296 -22.91 -19.91 -9.54
N CYS A 297 -22.13 -19.86 -10.62
CA CYS A 297 -20.93 -19.03 -10.77
C CYS A 297 -21.14 -17.82 -11.70
N ASN A 298 -22.31 -17.71 -12.35
CA ASN A 298 -22.74 -16.57 -13.17
C ASN A 298 -23.55 -15.54 -12.38
#